data_AF-A0A5C3NGS0-F1
#
_entry.id   AF-A0A5C3NGS0-F1
#
_cell.length_a   1.000
_cell.length_b   1.000
_cell.length_c   1.000
_cell.angle_alpha   90.00
_cell.angle_beta   90.00
_cell.angle_gamma   90.00
#
_symmetry.space_group_name_H-M   'P 1'
#
loop_
_entity.id
_entity.type
_entity.pdbx_description
1 polymer ?
#
loop_
_entity_poly.entity_id
_entity_poly.type
_entity_poly.pdbx_seq_one_letter_code
_entity_poly.pdbx_strand_id
1 'polypeptide(L)'
;MVGQAKARKAAGMILKMVQEGRIAGRAMLFAGPPSTGKTAIALGMAQTLGPDVPFTMIAASEVFSLSMSKTEALTQALRRSIGVRIKEETEIIEGEVVEIQIDRSLTGATKTGKLTIKTTDMETIYDLGTKMIDALSKEKVLAGDVIAIDKTSGKITKLGRSFARSRDYDAMGADTKFVQCPEGEIQKRKEVVHTVSLHEIDVINSRTQGFLALFAGDTGEIKPELRNQINTKVQEWREEGKAEIIPGVLFIDEVHMLDIECFSFLNRALENDLSPLVIMASNRGMARIRGTKFRSPHGLPVDLLDRVLIVSTKPYTEEDIQQIIHIRCQEEDVTLHSEATAVLTRMAMDTTLRYALNLISCGQVLARKRKSEQVEVEDLRRAYTYFMDEKRSVKWLKDQQGSLMFEEIGGEAEERDGMDQS
;
A
#
# COMPACT_ATOMS: atom_id res chain seq x y z
N MET A 1 -5.08 17.72 1.44
CA MET A 1 -4.95 17.71 2.91
C MET A 1 -5.28 19.09 3.47
N VAL A 2 -6.10 19.16 4.50
CA VAL A 2 -6.56 20.41 5.16
C VAL A 2 -5.98 20.50 6.57
N GLY A 3 -5.69 21.71 7.06
CA GLY A 3 -5.20 21.94 8.42
C GLY A 3 -3.86 21.27 8.75
N GLN A 4 -3.65 20.99 10.05
CA GLN A 4 -2.47 20.33 10.63
C GLN A 4 -1.10 20.87 10.15
N ALA A 5 -0.97 22.19 9.97
CA ALA A 5 0.21 22.80 9.35
C ALA A 5 1.54 22.40 10.02
N LYS A 6 1.59 22.36 11.35
CA LYS A 6 2.80 21.95 12.09
C LYS A 6 3.17 20.48 11.84
N ALA A 7 2.20 19.57 11.94
CA ALA A 7 2.44 18.15 11.74
C ALA A 7 2.81 17.83 10.28
N ARG A 8 2.16 18.50 9.31
CA ARG A 8 2.51 18.41 7.89
C ARG A 8 3.90 18.93 7.57
N LYS A 9 4.32 20.05 8.20
CA LYS A 9 5.67 20.60 8.03
C LYS A 9 6.72 19.65 8.59
N ALA A 10 6.48 19.05 9.75
CA ALA A 10 7.36 18.05 10.33
C ALA A 10 7.45 16.78 9.46
N ALA A 11 6.30 16.28 8.98
CA ALA A 11 6.23 15.16 8.04
C ALA A 11 7.01 15.45 6.75
N GLY A 12 6.84 16.63 6.16
CA GLY A 12 7.56 17.05 4.96
C GLY A 12 9.07 17.21 5.16
N MET A 13 9.52 17.58 6.35
CA MET A 13 10.95 17.61 6.68
C MET A 13 11.54 16.19 6.71
N ILE A 14 10.89 15.26 7.41
CA ILE A 14 11.32 13.86 7.46
C ILE A 14 11.29 13.22 6.08
N LEU A 15 10.25 13.50 5.29
CA LEU A 15 10.12 13.03 3.91
C LEU A 15 11.32 13.42 3.04
N LYS A 16 11.75 14.68 3.09
CA LYS A 16 12.93 15.14 2.35
C LYS A 16 14.21 14.44 2.81
N MET A 17 14.34 14.20 4.12
CA MET A 17 15.50 13.49 4.65
C MET A 17 15.54 12.00 4.23
N VAL A 18 14.38 11.37 4.04
CA VAL A 18 14.28 10.02 3.44
C VAL A 18 14.70 10.05 1.97
N GLN A 19 14.22 11.03 1.20
CA GLN A 19 14.60 11.21 -0.21
C GLN A 19 16.11 11.47 -0.39
N GLU A 20 16.74 12.16 0.56
CA GLU A 20 18.19 12.40 0.58
C GLU A 20 19.00 11.17 1.05
N GLY A 21 18.35 10.08 1.49
CA GLY A 21 19.01 8.87 1.99
C GLY A 21 19.79 9.08 3.30
N ARG A 22 19.50 10.17 4.03
CA ARG A 22 20.23 10.57 5.25
C ARG A 22 19.63 10.04 6.54
N ILE A 23 18.51 9.32 6.46
CA ILE A 23 17.84 8.72 7.61
C ILE A 23 17.83 7.20 7.42
N ALA A 24 18.69 6.53 8.19
CA ALA A 24 18.56 5.11 8.51
C ALA A 24 18.22 4.97 10.00
N GLY A 25 17.38 3.99 10.35
CA GLY A 25 17.18 3.60 11.75
C GLY A 25 16.47 4.62 12.66
N ARG A 26 15.75 5.59 12.10
CA ARG A 26 14.95 6.54 12.91
C ARG A 26 13.50 6.12 12.99
N ALA A 27 12.90 6.47 14.12
CA ALA A 27 11.48 6.29 14.35
C ALA A 27 10.78 7.62 14.64
N MET A 28 9.53 7.73 14.20
CA MET A 28 8.68 8.90 14.35
C MET A 28 7.35 8.47 14.95
N LEU A 29 6.78 9.25 15.87
CA LEU A 29 5.47 8.98 16.47
C LEU A 29 4.53 10.15 16.22
N PHE A 30 3.43 9.89 15.52
CA PHE A 30 2.28 10.78 15.51
C PHE A 30 1.44 10.52 16.77
N ALA A 31 1.38 11.52 17.65
CA ALA A 31 0.58 11.48 18.85
C ALA A 31 -0.58 12.49 18.75
N GLY A 32 -1.77 12.09 19.19
CA GLY A 32 -2.88 13.03 19.35
C GLY A 32 -4.25 12.36 19.35
N PRO A 33 -5.32 13.12 19.59
CA PRO A 33 -6.67 12.59 19.72
C PRO A 33 -7.12 11.75 18.51
N PRO A 34 -8.15 10.90 18.65
CA PRO A 34 -8.80 10.26 17.52
C PRO A 34 -9.24 11.29 16.47
N SER A 35 -9.25 10.90 15.19
CA SER A 35 -9.73 11.73 14.09
C SER A 35 -8.97 13.04 13.81
N THR A 36 -7.72 13.17 14.26
CA THR A 36 -6.84 14.34 13.94
C THR A 36 -5.99 14.18 12.69
N GLY A 37 -6.22 13.11 11.90
CA GLY A 37 -5.54 12.90 10.62
C GLY A 37 -4.14 12.28 10.69
N LYS A 38 -3.77 11.58 11.77
CA LYS A 38 -2.47 10.88 11.89
C LYS A 38 -2.20 9.94 10.70
N THR A 39 -3.11 9.00 10.45
CA THR A 39 -3.04 8.06 9.32
C THR A 39 -3.11 8.79 7.97
N ALA A 40 -3.89 9.87 7.87
CA ALA A 40 -3.98 10.67 6.65
C ALA A 40 -2.66 11.40 6.31
N ILE A 41 -1.93 11.89 7.32
CA ILE A 41 -0.60 12.48 7.12
C ILE A 41 0.38 11.40 6.64
N ALA A 42 0.37 10.20 7.25
CA ALA A 42 1.23 9.10 6.84
C ALA A 42 0.95 8.64 5.40
N LEU A 43 -0.33 8.52 5.01
CA LEU A 43 -0.73 8.23 3.63
C LEU A 43 -0.31 9.34 2.66
N GLY A 44 -0.41 10.61 3.08
CA GLY A 44 0.09 11.74 2.29
C GLY A 44 1.61 11.66 2.08
N MET A 45 2.37 11.21 3.08
CA MET A 45 3.81 10.94 2.93
C MET A 45 4.05 9.83 1.90
N ALA A 46 3.31 8.71 2.00
CA ALA A 46 3.41 7.60 1.06
C ALA A 46 3.20 8.04 -0.40
N GLN A 47 2.13 8.81 -0.65
CA GLN A 47 1.82 9.32 -1.98
C GLN A 47 2.90 10.27 -2.52
N THR A 48 3.60 10.99 -1.65
CA THR A 48 4.64 11.95 -2.05
C THR A 48 6.00 11.29 -2.29
N LEU A 49 6.27 10.12 -1.67
CA LEU A 49 7.51 9.36 -1.92
C LEU A 49 7.57 8.79 -3.35
N GLY A 50 6.42 8.62 -4.00
CA GLY A 50 6.31 8.05 -5.34
C GLY A 50 6.14 6.52 -5.32
N PRO A 51 5.81 5.93 -6.47
CA PRO A 51 5.50 4.49 -6.57
C PRO A 51 6.70 3.58 -6.33
N ASP A 52 7.92 4.10 -6.48
CA ASP A 52 9.15 3.32 -6.38
C ASP A 52 9.64 3.12 -4.94
N VAL A 53 9.11 3.88 -3.98
CA VAL A 53 9.52 3.78 -2.58
C VAL A 53 8.50 2.89 -1.86
N PRO A 54 8.92 1.77 -1.26
CA PRO A 54 7.99 0.87 -0.60
C PRO A 54 7.40 1.53 0.65
N PHE A 55 6.07 1.48 0.74
CA PHE A 55 5.33 1.94 1.91
C PHE A 55 4.47 0.78 2.44
N THR A 56 4.80 0.29 3.63
CA THR A 56 4.03 -0.78 4.28
C THR A 56 3.22 -0.17 5.42
N MET A 57 1.91 -0.39 5.41
CA MET A 57 1.02 -0.05 6.52
C MET A 57 0.59 -1.33 7.22
N ILE A 58 0.75 -1.39 8.53
CA ILE A 58 0.24 -2.46 9.38
C ILE A 58 -0.53 -1.86 10.57
N ALA A 59 -1.57 -2.55 11.01
CA ALA A 59 -2.13 -2.30 12.33
C ALA A 59 -1.34 -3.10 13.38
N ALA A 60 -1.08 -2.53 14.55
CA ALA A 60 -0.39 -3.24 15.63
C ALA A 60 -1.07 -4.56 16.05
N SER A 61 -2.38 -4.68 15.84
CA SER A 61 -3.13 -5.92 16.08
C SER A 61 -2.81 -7.04 15.09
N GLU A 62 -2.39 -6.73 13.86
CA GLU A 62 -2.08 -7.73 12.81
C GLU A 62 -0.82 -8.54 13.15
N VAL A 63 0.03 -8.03 14.03
CA VAL A 63 1.24 -8.71 14.52
C VAL A 63 0.89 -9.97 15.32
N PHE A 64 -0.30 -10.01 15.92
CA PHE A 64 -0.76 -11.15 16.72
C PHE A 64 -1.47 -12.16 15.81
N SER A 65 -0.70 -13.12 15.29
CA SER A 65 -1.20 -14.25 14.51
C SER A 65 -0.97 -15.59 15.21
N LEU A 66 -1.79 -16.59 14.87
CA LEU A 66 -1.55 -18.00 15.23
C LEU A 66 -0.62 -18.70 14.23
N SER A 67 -0.51 -18.20 13.00
CA SER A 67 0.27 -18.84 11.94
C SER A 67 1.76 -18.53 11.99
N MET A 68 2.15 -17.44 12.64
CA MET A 68 3.54 -16.99 12.75
C MET A 68 3.78 -16.26 14.06
N SER A 69 5.03 -16.26 14.52
CA SER A 69 5.45 -15.51 15.70
C SER A 69 5.36 -14.00 15.49
N LYS A 70 5.14 -13.25 16.59
CA LYS A 70 5.06 -11.77 16.60
C LYS A 70 6.31 -11.13 16.01
N THR A 71 7.48 -11.67 16.36
CA THR A 71 8.78 -11.23 15.84
C THR A 71 8.91 -11.47 14.35
N GLU A 72 8.37 -12.58 13.84
CA GLU A 72 8.39 -12.89 12.42
C GLU A 72 7.47 -11.94 11.64
N ALA A 73 6.26 -11.67 12.14
CA ALA A 73 5.34 -10.71 11.54
C ALA A 73 5.98 -9.30 11.42
N LEU A 74 6.63 -8.82 12.49
CA LEU A 74 7.36 -7.54 12.47
C LEU A 74 8.57 -7.58 11.53
N THR A 75 9.30 -8.70 11.48
CA THR A 75 10.44 -8.85 10.55
C THR A 75 9.99 -8.78 9.10
N GLN A 76 8.88 -9.46 8.76
CA GLN A 76 8.29 -9.39 7.43
C GLN A 76 7.85 -7.96 7.09
N ALA A 77 7.20 -7.25 8.01
CA ALA A 77 6.78 -5.87 7.79
C ALA A 77 7.97 -4.92 7.54
N LEU A 78 9.07 -5.07 8.31
CA LEU A 78 10.30 -4.31 8.08
C LEU A 78 10.92 -4.63 6.72
N ARG A 79 11.00 -5.91 6.34
CA ARG A 79 11.60 -6.32 5.05
C ARG A 79 10.73 -5.98 3.83
N ARG A 80 9.40 -5.92 3.97
CA ARG A 80 8.49 -5.38 2.94
C ARG A 80 8.73 -3.88 2.70
N SER A 81 9.17 -3.18 3.74
CA SER A 81 9.43 -1.74 3.70
C SER A 81 10.84 -1.38 3.20
N ILE A 82 11.63 -2.36 2.73
CA ILE A 82 12.94 -2.13 2.14
C ILE A 82 12.90 -2.63 0.70
N GLY A 83 13.14 -1.73 -0.25
CA GLY A 83 13.13 -2.01 -1.68
C GLY A 83 14.54 -2.24 -2.19
N VAL A 84 14.66 -3.12 -3.17
CA VAL A 84 15.86 -3.33 -3.98
C VAL A 84 15.48 -3.03 -5.41
N ARG A 85 16.05 -1.96 -5.96
CA ARG A 85 15.90 -1.56 -7.35
C ARG A 85 17.01 -2.21 -8.16
N ILE A 86 16.64 -3.12 -9.03
CA ILE A 86 17.54 -3.85 -9.92
C ILE A 86 17.40 -3.23 -11.31
N LYS A 87 18.55 -2.86 -11.88
CA LYS A 87 18.63 -2.35 -13.24
C LYS A 87 19.11 -3.48 -14.14
N GLU A 88 18.24 -3.90 -15.05
CA GLU A 88 18.55 -4.94 -16.02
C GLU A 88 18.51 -4.38 -17.44
N GLU A 89 19.59 -4.56 -18.18
CA GLU A 89 19.62 -4.23 -19.60
C GLU A 89 19.10 -5.43 -20.40
N THR A 90 18.00 -5.23 -21.12
CA THR A 90 17.42 -6.26 -21.99
C THR A 90 17.48 -5.80 -23.45
N GLU A 91 17.88 -6.73 -24.34
CA GLU A 91 17.81 -6.50 -25.78
C GLU A 91 16.43 -6.90 -26.29
N ILE A 92 15.67 -5.94 -26.79
CA ILE A 92 14.32 -6.13 -27.30
C ILE A 92 14.33 -5.90 -28.81
N ILE A 93 13.67 -6.80 -29.54
CA ILE A 93 13.41 -6.67 -30.97
C ILE A 93 11.97 -6.22 -31.13
N GLU A 94 11.74 -5.03 -31.67
CA GLU A 94 10.40 -4.45 -31.84
C GLU A 94 10.16 -4.09 -33.32
N GLY A 95 9.03 -4.53 -33.87
CA GLY A 95 8.67 -4.20 -35.24
C GLY A 95 7.34 -4.83 -35.71
N GLU A 96 6.92 -4.43 -36.90
CA GLU A 96 5.78 -5.02 -37.60
C GLU A 96 6.22 -6.31 -38.30
N VAL A 97 5.45 -7.38 -38.11
CA VAL A 97 5.65 -8.65 -38.81
C VAL A 97 5.16 -8.51 -40.25
N VAL A 98 6.05 -8.68 -41.22
CA VAL A 98 5.71 -8.68 -42.65
C VAL A 98 5.22 -10.06 -43.07
N GLU A 99 5.98 -11.08 -42.72
CA GLU A 99 5.73 -12.47 -43.13
C GLU A 99 6.31 -13.44 -42.09
N ILE A 100 5.63 -14.58 -41.91
CA ILE A 100 6.09 -15.70 -41.10
C ILE A 100 6.07 -16.96 -41.98
N GLN A 101 7.24 -17.53 -42.23
CA GLN A 101 7.40 -18.80 -42.95
C GLN A 101 7.79 -19.88 -41.94
N ILE A 102 7.06 -20.99 -41.90
CA ILE A 102 7.34 -22.12 -41.00
C ILE A 102 7.44 -23.39 -41.84
N ASP A 103 8.66 -23.90 -41.95
CA ASP A 103 8.96 -25.17 -42.60
C ASP A 103 8.83 -26.29 -41.56
N ARG A 104 7.92 -27.23 -41.83
CA ARG A 104 7.77 -28.45 -41.04
C ARG A 104 8.33 -29.63 -41.82
N SER A 105 9.26 -30.37 -41.21
CA SER A 105 9.70 -31.65 -41.78
C SER A 105 8.52 -32.62 -41.88
N LEU A 106 8.51 -33.47 -42.92
CA LEU A 106 7.47 -34.47 -43.20
C LEU A 106 7.22 -35.44 -42.02
N THR A 107 8.19 -35.59 -41.12
CA THR A 107 8.10 -36.44 -39.92
C THR A 107 7.72 -35.67 -38.64
N GLY A 108 7.53 -34.34 -38.72
CA GLY A 108 7.05 -33.49 -37.61
C GLY A 108 8.05 -33.20 -36.48
N ALA A 109 9.24 -33.80 -36.50
CA ALA A 109 10.20 -33.72 -35.39
C ALA A 109 10.99 -32.40 -35.31
N THR A 110 11.19 -31.70 -36.43
CA THR A 110 11.91 -30.42 -36.48
C THR A 110 11.08 -29.36 -37.21
N LYS A 111 10.95 -28.20 -36.56
CA LYS A 111 10.33 -26.99 -37.12
C LYS A 111 11.43 -25.94 -37.26
N THR A 112 11.62 -25.42 -38.46
CA THR A 112 12.47 -24.25 -38.74
C THR A 112 11.58 -23.19 -39.36
N GLY A 113 11.89 -21.91 -39.16
CA GLY A 113 11.07 -20.85 -39.73
C GLY A 113 11.88 -19.62 -40.02
N LYS A 114 11.29 -18.70 -40.77
CA LYS A 114 11.82 -17.37 -41.04
C LYS A 114 10.77 -16.34 -40.66
N LEU A 115 11.20 -15.29 -39.99
CA LEU A 115 10.38 -14.18 -39.56
C LEU A 115 10.92 -12.90 -40.16
N THR A 116 10.12 -12.24 -40.98
CA THR A 116 10.47 -10.94 -41.53
C THR A 116 9.82 -9.85 -40.68
N ILE A 117 10.64 -9.01 -40.05
CA ILE A 117 10.21 -7.88 -39.22
C ILE A 117 10.68 -6.59 -39.87
N LYS A 118 9.80 -5.58 -39.91
CA LYS A 118 10.12 -4.23 -40.36
C LYS A 118 9.81 -3.17 -39.31
N THR A 119 10.61 -2.11 -39.31
CA THR A 119 10.29 -0.79 -38.74
C THR A 119 10.03 0.18 -39.89
N THR A 120 9.82 1.46 -39.61
CA THR A 120 9.77 2.49 -40.67
C THR A 120 11.09 2.61 -41.44
N ASP A 121 12.21 2.28 -40.79
CA ASP A 121 13.55 2.61 -41.29
C ASP A 121 14.30 1.37 -41.81
N MET A 122 13.96 0.18 -41.31
CA MET A 122 14.68 -1.05 -41.62
C MET A 122 13.74 -2.25 -41.79
N GLU A 123 14.19 -3.23 -42.56
CA GLU A 123 13.54 -4.54 -42.70
C GLU A 123 14.60 -5.63 -42.54
N THR A 124 14.32 -6.63 -41.71
CA THR A 124 15.26 -7.71 -41.40
C THR A 124 14.56 -9.06 -41.34
N ILE A 125 15.30 -10.11 -41.72
CA ILE A 125 14.82 -11.49 -41.70
C ILE A 125 15.58 -12.24 -40.60
N TYR A 126 14.82 -12.85 -39.69
CA TYR A 126 15.35 -13.67 -38.60
C TYR A 126 15.01 -15.15 -38.83
N ASP A 127 16.02 -16.02 -38.71
CA ASP A 127 15.80 -17.46 -38.67
C ASP A 127 15.29 -17.87 -37.27
N LEU A 128 14.17 -18.59 -37.23
CA LEU A 128 13.49 -19.03 -36.02
C LEU A 128 13.81 -20.49 -35.69
N GLY A 129 14.18 -20.72 -34.43
CA GLY A 129 14.23 -22.07 -33.85
C GLY A 129 12.85 -22.57 -33.40
N THR A 130 12.78 -23.86 -33.05
CA THR A 130 11.54 -24.54 -32.60
C THR A 130 10.81 -23.82 -31.46
N LYS A 131 11.54 -23.38 -30.42
CA LYS A 131 10.97 -22.67 -29.25
C LYS A 131 10.28 -21.35 -29.64
N MET A 132 10.88 -20.59 -30.55
CA MET A 132 10.32 -19.31 -31.00
C MET A 132 9.08 -19.52 -31.87
N ILE A 133 9.08 -20.56 -32.71
CA ILE A 133 7.91 -20.93 -33.52
C ILE A 133 6.73 -21.31 -32.62
N ASP A 134 6.98 -22.10 -31.57
CA ASP A 134 5.94 -22.48 -30.62
C ASP A 134 5.43 -21.27 -29.83
N ALA A 135 6.31 -20.32 -29.46
CA ALA A 135 5.92 -19.07 -28.81
C ALA A 135 5.06 -18.17 -29.72
N LEU A 136 5.44 -17.99 -30.99
CA LEU A 136 4.65 -17.25 -31.98
C LEU A 136 3.28 -17.90 -32.22
N SER A 137 3.24 -19.24 -32.27
CA SER A 137 2.00 -19.99 -32.42
C SER A 137 1.11 -19.89 -31.19
N LYS A 138 1.69 -19.82 -29.98
CA LYS A 138 0.95 -19.67 -28.72
C LYS A 138 0.30 -18.29 -28.61
N GLU A 139 1.02 -17.24 -29.00
CA GLU A 139 0.53 -15.86 -29.01
C GLU A 139 -0.31 -15.53 -30.26
N LYS A 140 -0.49 -16.48 -31.17
CA LYS A 140 -1.26 -16.35 -32.43
C LYS A 140 -0.84 -15.10 -33.23
N VAL A 141 0.46 -14.94 -33.42
CA VAL A 141 1.02 -13.82 -34.18
C VAL A 141 0.75 -14.03 -35.68
N LEU A 142 0.28 -12.97 -36.35
CA LEU A 142 -0.04 -12.93 -37.77
C LEU A 142 0.76 -11.84 -38.48
N ALA A 143 0.81 -11.92 -39.81
CA ALA A 143 1.35 -10.84 -40.64
C ALA A 143 0.52 -9.55 -40.44
N GLY A 144 1.22 -8.45 -40.21
CA GLY A 144 0.67 -7.14 -39.87
C GLY A 144 0.53 -6.87 -38.36
N ASP A 145 0.87 -7.82 -37.49
CA ASP A 145 0.95 -7.56 -36.04
C ASP A 145 2.26 -6.83 -35.69
N VAL A 146 2.20 -5.93 -34.72
CA VAL A 146 3.37 -5.31 -34.09
C VAL A 146 3.71 -6.11 -32.84
N ILE A 147 4.93 -6.64 -32.79
CA ILE A 147 5.40 -7.49 -31.70
C ILE A 147 6.67 -6.94 -31.08
N ALA A 148 6.86 -7.24 -29.79
CA ALA A 148 8.11 -7.07 -29.07
C ALA A 148 8.62 -8.44 -28.61
N ILE A 149 9.85 -8.78 -28.98
CA ILE A 149 10.54 -10.01 -28.62
C ILE A 149 11.69 -9.65 -27.70
N ASP A 150 11.66 -10.16 -26.47
CA ASP A 150 12.83 -10.12 -25.59
C ASP A 150 13.79 -11.24 -25.98
N LYS A 151 15.00 -10.87 -26.40
CA LYS A 151 16.01 -11.79 -26.92
C LYS A 151 16.56 -12.73 -25.84
N THR A 152 16.57 -12.30 -24.58
CA THR A 152 17.11 -13.10 -23.47
C THR A 152 16.08 -14.11 -22.97
N SER A 153 14.83 -13.67 -22.77
CA SER A 153 13.77 -14.56 -22.26
C SER A 153 13.06 -15.37 -23.36
N GLY A 154 13.14 -14.92 -24.63
CA GLY A 154 12.37 -15.49 -25.73
C GLY A 154 10.87 -15.22 -25.63
N LYS A 155 10.45 -14.32 -24.73
CA LYS A 155 9.05 -13.95 -24.55
C LYS A 155 8.63 -13.01 -25.68
N ILE A 156 7.51 -13.35 -26.30
CA ILE A 156 6.91 -12.56 -27.39
C ILE A 156 5.67 -11.87 -26.82
N THR A 157 5.58 -10.56 -27.03
CA THR A 157 4.44 -9.74 -26.60
C THR A 157 3.82 -9.09 -27.83
N LYS A 158 2.53 -9.36 -28.06
CA LYS A 158 1.77 -8.71 -29.13
C LYS A 158 1.30 -7.34 -28.66
N LEU A 159 1.88 -6.27 -29.20
CA LEU A 159 1.56 -4.89 -28.85
C LEU A 159 0.24 -4.43 -29.49
N GLY A 160 -0.02 -4.91 -30.71
CA GLY A 160 -1.25 -4.64 -31.44
C GLY A 160 -1.12 -4.97 -32.92
N ARG A 161 -2.00 -4.41 -33.73
CA ARG A 161 -2.00 -4.58 -35.19
C ARG A 161 -1.66 -3.25 -35.89
N SER A 162 -0.87 -3.32 -36.94
CA SER A 162 -0.50 -2.16 -37.75
C SER A 162 -1.72 -1.53 -38.43
N PHE A 163 -1.81 -0.20 -38.40
CA PHE A 163 -2.87 0.55 -39.09
C PHE A 163 -2.90 0.27 -40.60
N ALA A 164 -1.74 0.02 -41.23
CA ALA A 164 -1.62 -0.18 -42.67
C ALA A 164 -2.33 -1.45 -43.17
N ARG A 165 -2.49 -2.46 -42.31
CA ARG A 165 -3.06 -3.78 -42.62
C ARG A 165 -4.44 -3.99 -41.97
N SER A 166 -5.08 -2.92 -41.52
CA SER A 166 -6.38 -2.95 -40.84
C SER A 166 -7.56 -3.34 -41.74
N ARG A 167 -7.43 -3.24 -43.07
CA ARG A 167 -8.53 -3.48 -44.02
C ARG A 167 -8.61 -4.91 -44.57
N ASP A 168 -7.56 -5.72 -44.40
CA ASP A 168 -7.45 -7.03 -45.06
C ASP A 168 -8.18 -8.17 -44.31
N TYR A 169 -8.76 -7.92 -43.13
CA TYR A 169 -9.41 -8.94 -42.31
C TYR A 169 -10.78 -8.49 -41.81
N ASP A 170 -11.83 -9.13 -42.36
CA ASP A 170 -13.25 -8.82 -42.15
C ASP A 170 -13.83 -9.41 -40.83
N ALA A 171 -13.05 -10.24 -40.12
CA ALA A 171 -13.42 -10.86 -38.84
C ALA A 171 -12.53 -10.37 -37.70
N MET A 172 -12.65 -9.10 -37.32
CA MET A 172 -11.93 -8.55 -36.17
C MET A 172 -12.74 -8.71 -34.89
N GLY A 173 -12.13 -9.31 -33.87
CA GLY A 173 -12.67 -9.30 -32.51
C GLY A 173 -12.62 -7.88 -31.92
N ALA A 174 -13.56 -7.58 -31.01
CA ALA A 174 -13.72 -6.27 -30.39
C ALA A 174 -12.48 -5.74 -29.62
N ASP A 175 -11.47 -6.59 -29.38
CA ASP A 175 -10.26 -6.28 -28.58
C ASP A 175 -9.00 -5.97 -29.40
N THR A 176 -9.09 -5.82 -30.74
CA THR A 176 -7.89 -5.54 -31.56
C THR A 176 -7.41 -4.10 -31.39
N LYS A 177 -6.34 -3.91 -30.61
CA LYS A 177 -5.65 -2.61 -30.48
C LYS A 177 -4.81 -2.32 -31.71
N PHE A 178 -5.03 -1.17 -32.34
CA PHE A 178 -4.22 -0.69 -33.46
C PHE A 178 -3.04 0.14 -32.96
N VAL A 179 -1.85 -0.16 -33.45
CA VAL A 179 -0.59 0.47 -33.07
C VAL A 179 0.14 0.90 -34.35
N GLN A 180 0.86 2.01 -34.31
CA GLN A 180 1.68 2.46 -35.42
C GLN A 180 2.91 1.57 -35.60
N CYS A 181 3.45 1.52 -36.82
CA CYS A 181 4.72 0.85 -37.08
C CYS A 181 5.81 1.50 -36.22
N PRO A 182 6.60 0.72 -35.46
CA PRO A 182 7.68 1.27 -34.67
C PRO A 182 8.73 1.96 -35.55
N GLU A 183 9.24 3.10 -35.08
CA GLU A 183 10.30 3.87 -35.75
C GLU A 183 11.69 3.49 -35.21
N GLY A 184 12.73 3.71 -36.02
CA GLY A 184 14.12 3.47 -35.66
C GLY A 184 14.63 2.05 -35.93
N GLU A 185 15.72 1.69 -35.26
CA GLU A 185 16.33 0.37 -35.34
C GLU A 185 15.41 -0.73 -34.78
N ILE A 186 15.39 -1.89 -35.43
CA ILE A 186 14.58 -3.06 -35.04
C ILE A 186 15.03 -3.62 -33.67
N GLN A 187 16.34 -3.60 -33.40
CA GLN A 187 16.90 -4.08 -32.14
C GLN A 187 17.22 -2.89 -31.24
N LYS A 188 16.56 -2.82 -30.08
CA LYS A 188 16.72 -1.74 -29.10
C LYS A 188 17.23 -2.32 -27.79
N ARG A 189 18.17 -1.62 -27.16
CA ARG A 189 18.55 -1.89 -25.76
C ARG A 189 17.63 -1.10 -24.86
N LYS A 190 16.92 -1.78 -23.97
CA LYS A 190 16.03 -1.17 -22.99
C LYS A 190 16.50 -1.53 -21.59
N GLU A 191 16.83 -0.51 -20.82
CA GLU A 191 17.02 -0.65 -19.38
C GLU A 191 15.63 -0.79 -18.73
N VAL A 192 15.38 -1.95 -18.12
CA VAL A 192 14.17 -2.20 -17.35
C VAL A 192 14.56 -2.15 -15.87
N VAL A 193 13.89 -1.26 -15.15
CA VAL A 193 14.09 -1.08 -13.73
C VAL A 193 13.00 -1.86 -13.01
N HIS A 194 13.41 -2.84 -12.19
CA HIS A 194 12.52 -3.62 -11.35
C HIS A 194 12.74 -3.24 -9.89
N THR A 195 11.67 -2.87 -9.20
CA THR A 195 11.72 -2.62 -7.76
C THR A 195 11.05 -3.80 -7.06
N VAL A 196 11.81 -4.50 -6.22
CA VAL A 196 11.35 -5.68 -5.48
C VAL A 196 11.68 -5.51 -4.01
N SER A 197 10.79 -5.89 -3.09
CA SER A 197 11.07 -5.81 -1.66
C SER A 197 11.99 -6.95 -1.19
N LEU A 198 12.74 -6.73 -0.11
CA LEU A 198 13.56 -7.79 0.49
C LEU A 198 12.73 -9.00 0.93
N HIS A 199 11.50 -8.76 1.38
CA HIS A 199 10.60 -9.84 1.76
C HIS A 199 10.18 -10.71 0.57
N GLU A 200 9.94 -10.13 -0.60
CA GLU A 200 9.61 -10.90 -1.81
C GLU A 200 10.78 -11.79 -2.22
N ILE A 201 12.01 -11.27 -2.16
CA ILE A 201 13.22 -12.05 -2.42
C ILE A 201 13.34 -13.21 -1.43
N ASP A 202 13.07 -12.97 -0.14
CA ASP A 202 13.08 -14.04 0.88
C ASP A 202 12.10 -15.16 0.55
N VAL A 203 10.84 -14.82 0.24
CA VAL A 203 9.79 -15.81 0.01
C VAL A 203 10.07 -16.63 -1.26
N ILE A 204 10.52 -15.97 -2.33
CA ILE A 204 10.87 -16.62 -3.59
C ILE A 204 12.00 -17.64 -3.39
N ASN A 205 13.03 -17.28 -2.60
CA ASN A 205 14.17 -18.17 -2.35
C ASN A 205 13.90 -19.21 -1.25
N SER A 206 12.83 -19.06 -0.47
CA SER A 206 12.52 -19.99 0.62
C SER A 206 11.81 -21.27 0.14
N ARG A 207 11.09 -21.24 -0.99
CA ARG A 207 10.28 -22.37 -1.48
C ARG A 207 10.41 -22.54 -2.99
N THR A 208 10.35 -23.78 -3.48
CA THR A 208 10.44 -24.10 -4.92
C THR A 208 9.32 -23.46 -5.77
N GLN A 209 8.18 -23.12 -5.15
CA GLN A 209 7.08 -22.33 -5.73
C GLN A 209 6.80 -21.05 -4.91
N GLY A 210 7.86 -20.40 -4.41
CA GLY A 210 7.74 -19.23 -3.54
C GLY A 210 6.96 -18.05 -4.16
N PHE A 211 7.00 -17.90 -5.49
CA PHE A 211 6.21 -16.87 -6.18
C PHE A 211 4.70 -17.00 -5.95
N LEU A 212 4.15 -18.22 -5.93
CA LEU A 212 2.72 -18.42 -5.70
C LEU A 212 2.32 -18.10 -4.25
N ALA A 213 3.22 -18.35 -3.30
CA ALA A 213 3.01 -18.06 -1.89
C ALA A 213 2.85 -16.56 -1.59
N LEU A 214 3.49 -15.69 -2.41
CA LEU A 214 3.29 -14.23 -2.31
C LEU A 214 1.83 -13.83 -2.52
N PHE A 215 1.12 -14.50 -3.43
CA PHE A 215 -0.29 -14.22 -3.72
C PHE A 215 -1.25 -14.95 -2.77
N ALA A 216 -0.84 -16.12 -2.27
CA ALA A 216 -1.66 -16.91 -1.36
C ALA A 216 -1.64 -16.40 0.09
N GLY A 217 -0.64 -15.60 0.48
CA GLY A 217 -0.47 -15.08 1.84
C GLY A 217 0.07 -16.12 2.84
N ASP A 218 0.23 -17.38 2.43
CA ASP A 218 0.85 -18.45 3.22
C ASP A 218 2.38 -18.49 3.04
N THR A 219 3.04 -17.44 3.51
CA THR A 219 4.50 -17.34 3.45
C THR A 219 5.18 -18.18 4.54
N GLY A 220 4.49 -18.44 5.66
CA GLY A 220 5.05 -19.11 6.83
C GLY A 220 6.22 -18.34 7.46
N GLU A 221 6.96 -19.01 8.34
CA GLU A 221 8.18 -18.45 8.94
C GLU A 221 9.40 -18.71 8.06
N ILE A 222 10.20 -17.68 7.82
CA ILE A 222 11.40 -17.77 6.99
C ILE A 222 12.64 -17.91 7.89
N LYS A 223 13.48 -18.91 7.60
CA LYS A 223 14.70 -19.17 8.37
C LYS A 223 15.66 -17.97 8.33
N PRO A 224 16.28 -17.61 9.47
CA PRO A 224 17.21 -16.48 9.54
C PRO A 224 18.49 -16.70 8.70
N GLU A 225 18.92 -17.95 8.53
CA GLU A 225 20.07 -18.31 7.69
C GLU A 225 19.88 -17.86 6.24
N LEU A 226 18.69 -18.09 5.67
CA LEU A 226 18.34 -17.65 4.32
C LEU A 226 18.35 -16.13 4.21
N ARG A 227 17.80 -15.43 5.21
CA ARG A 227 17.81 -13.96 5.24
C ARG A 227 19.22 -13.39 5.27
N ASN A 228 20.12 -14.01 6.04
CA ASN A 228 21.51 -13.59 6.08
C ASN A 228 22.20 -13.79 4.73
N GLN A 229 21.99 -14.93 4.07
CA GLN A 229 22.50 -15.18 2.72
C GLN A 229 21.98 -14.15 1.70
N ILE A 230 20.70 -13.80 1.77
CA ILE A 230 20.08 -12.78 0.91
C ILE A 230 20.67 -11.41 1.20
N ASN A 231 20.84 -11.04 2.47
CA ASN A 231 21.44 -9.76 2.84
C ASN A 231 22.86 -9.64 2.29
N THR A 232 23.67 -10.70 2.37
CA THR A 232 25.02 -10.72 1.78
C THR A 232 24.97 -10.54 0.27
N LYS A 233 24.11 -11.27 -0.45
CA LYS A 233 23.96 -11.12 -1.92
C LYS A 233 23.47 -9.74 -2.33
N VAL A 234 22.52 -9.15 -1.61
CA VAL A 234 22.01 -7.80 -1.89
C VAL A 234 23.11 -6.76 -1.65
N GLN A 235 23.95 -6.97 -0.63
CA GLN A 235 25.11 -6.14 -0.40
C GLN A 235 26.14 -6.26 -1.53
N GLU A 236 26.43 -7.48 -2.00
CA GLU A 236 27.29 -7.71 -3.18
C GLU A 236 26.72 -7.00 -4.42
N TRP A 237 25.43 -7.11 -4.70
CA TRP A 237 24.80 -6.41 -5.83
C TRP A 237 24.87 -4.89 -5.73
N ARG A 238 24.83 -4.36 -4.50
CA ARG A 238 25.01 -2.94 -4.24
C ARG A 238 26.45 -2.50 -4.49
N GLU A 239 27.43 -3.29 -4.05
CA GLU A 239 28.86 -3.02 -4.25
C GLU A 239 29.27 -3.12 -5.73
N GLU A 240 28.65 -4.05 -6.47
CA GLU A 240 28.81 -4.20 -7.93
C GLU A 240 28.05 -3.13 -8.74
N GLY A 241 27.19 -2.32 -8.10
CA GLY A 241 26.36 -1.31 -8.77
C GLY A 241 25.21 -1.87 -9.61
N LYS A 242 24.88 -3.17 -9.48
CA LYS A 242 23.75 -3.82 -10.18
C LYS A 242 22.40 -3.54 -9.51
N ALA A 243 22.42 -3.24 -8.21
CA ALA A 243 21.22 -2.93 -7.45
C ALA A 243 21.40 -1.70 -6.54
N GLU A 244 20.32 -0.98 -6.33
CA GLU A 244 20.21 0.14 -5.40
C GLU A 244 19.21 -0.23 -4.28
N ILE A 245 19.61 -0.04 -3.03
CA ILE A 245 18.70 -0.26 -1.89
C ILE A 245 17.92 1.03 -1.64
N ILE A 246 16.60 0.94 -1.65
CA ILE A 246 15.68 2.04 -1.39
C ILE A 246 15.09 1.84 0.02
N PRO A 247 15.47 2.68 1.01
CA PRO A 247 14.83 2.66 2.30
C PRO A 247 13.40 3.19 2.16
N GLY A 248 12.42 2.34 2.45
CA GLY A 248 11.02 2.71 2.45
C GLY A 248 10.54 3.19 3.82
N VAL A 249 9.23 3.07 4.02
CA VAL A 249 8.55 3.50 5.24
C VAL A 249 7.65 2.38 5.76
N LEU A 250 7.79 2.08 7.05
CA LEU A 250 6.87 1.21 7.79
C LEU A 250 5.96 2.08 8.65
N PHE A 251 4.66 2.07 8.38
CA PHE A 251 3.65 2.72 9.22
C PHE A 251 2.94 1.70 10.12
N ILE A 252 2.99 1.91 11.44
CA ILE A 252 2.32 1.08 12.45
C ILE A 252 1.21 1.92 13.10
N ASP A 253 -0.05 1.59 12.79
CA ASP A 253 -1.19 2.22 13.46
C ASP A 253 -1.47 1.56 14.82
N GLU A 254 -2.05 2.33 15.74
CA GLU A 254 -2.40 1.89 17.09
C GLU A 254 -1.26 1.21 17.86
N VAL A 255 -0.05 1.78 17.79
CA VAL A 255 1.18 1.16 18.32
C VAL A 255 1.10 0.74 19.80
N HIS A 256 0.27 1.40 20.60
CA HIS A 256 0.01 1.07 22.00
C HIS A 256 -0.61 -0.33 22.20
N MET A 257 -1.06 -0.98 21.13
CA MET A 257 -1.55 -2.36 21.13
C MET A 257 -0.41 -3.40 21.04
N LEU A 258 0.83 -3.00 20.76
CA LEU A 258 1.99 -3.89 20.84
C LEU A 258 2.37 -4.21 22.29
N ASP A 259 3.07 -5.32 22.48
CA ASP A 259 3.61 -5.74 23.77
C ASP A 259 5.10 -5.41 23.91
N ILE A 260 5.63 -5.62 25.12
CA ILE A 260 7.04 -5.34 25.46
C ILE A 260 8.03 -6.14 24.59
N GLU A 261 7.68 -7.36 24.17
CA GLU A 261 8.54 -8.17 23.31
C GLU A 261 8.66 -7.57 21.90
N CYS A 262 7.53 -7.10 21.35
CA CYS A 262 7.52 -6.38 20.08
C CYS A 262 8.36 -5.09 20.15
N PHE A 263 8.25 -4.34 21.25
CA PHE A 263 9.05 -3.11 21.42
C PHE A 263 10.54 -3.39 21.55
N SER A 264 10.93 -4.42 22.32
CA SER A 264 12.33 -4.84 22.43
C SER A 264 12.90 -5.26 21.06
N PHE A 265 12.12 -6.01 20.28
CA PHE A 265 12.48 -6.37 18.92
C PHE A 265 12.64 -5.15 18.01
N LEU A 266 11.67 -4.23 18.00
CA LEU A 266 11.72 -3.00 17.20
C LEU A 266 12.91 -2.14 17.58
N ASN A 267 13.23 -2.04 18.87
CA ASN A 267 14.33 -1.23 19.36
C ASN A 267 15.69 -1.71 18.80
N ARG A 268 15.90 -3.03 18.77
CA ARG A 268 17.07 -3.64 18.13
C ARG A 268 17.03 -3.51 16.61
N ALA A 269 15.87 -3.68 15.98
CA ALA A 269 15.74 -3.62 14.52
C ALA A 269 15.98 -2.20 13.95
N LEU A 270 15.69 -1.16 14.74
CA LEU A 270 15.97 0.24 14.40
C LEU A 270 17.47 0.58 14.43
N GLU A 271 18.31 -0.22 15.08
CA GLU A 271 19.77 0.00 15.09
C GLU A 271 20.47 -0.43 13.80
N ASN A 272 19.77 -1.16 12.93
CA ASN A 272 20.34 -1.63 11.67
C ASN A 272 20.40 -0.50 10.63
N ASP A 273 21.52 -0.36 9.94
CA ASP A 273 21.74 0.64 8.89
C ASP A 273 20.76 0.53 7.71
N LEU A 274 20.24 -0.67 7.45
CA LEU A 274 19.24 -0.90 6.40
C LEU A 274 17.80 -0.75 6.90
N SER A 275 17.60 -0.33 8.15
CA SER A 275 16.27 -0.22 8.74
C SER A 275 15.47 0.93 8.09
N PRO A 276 14.23 0.66 7.64
CA PRO A 276 13.38 1.67 7.03
C PRO A 276 12.97 2.74 8.05
N LEU A 277 12.42 3.86 7.58
CA LEU A 277 11.79 4.82 8.49
C LEU A 277 10.55 4.19 9.13
N VAL A 278 10.53 4.08 10.45
CA VAL A 278 9.36 3.57 11.18
C VAL A 278 8.52 4.74 11.67
N ILE A 279 7.29 4.85 11.15
CA ILE A 279 6.30 5.83 11.59
C ILE A 279 5.25 5.10 12.41
N MET A 280 5.00 5.56 13.64
CA MET A 280 4.01 4.99 14.55
C MET A 280 2.90 6.00 14.78
N ALA A 281 1.69 5.51 15.05
CA ALA A 281 0.58 6.36 15.49
C ALA A 281 0.01 5.87 16.83
N SER A 282 -0.19 6.80 17.75
CA SER A 282 -0.89 6.55 19.01
C SER A 282 -1.97 7.59 19.27
N ASN A 283 -3.12 7.13 19.73
CA ASN A 283 -4.24 7.94 20.21
C ASN A 283 -4.31 7.99 21.74
N ARG A 284 -3.44 7.27 22.46
CA ARG A 284 -3.45 7.20 23.93
C ARG A 284 -2.43 8.15 24.55
N GLY A 285 -2.84 8.79 25.65
CA GLY A 285 -1.99 9.63 26.49
C GLY A 285 -1.11 8.78 27.42
N MET A 286 -1.69 8.26 28.52
CA MET A 286 -1.03 7.31 29.42
C MET A 286 -1.68 5.93 29.29
N ALA A 287 -0.92 4.95 28.80
CA ALA A 287 -1.41 3.58 28.61
C ALA A 287 -0.48 2.56 29.29
N ARG A 288 -1.05 1.42 29.66
CA ARG A 288 -0.27 0.29 30.16
C ARG A 288 0.48 -0.36 29.01
N ILE A 289 1.78 -0.63 29.19
CA ILE A 289 2.55 -1.40 28.22
C ILE A 289 2.10 -2.86 28.34
N ARG A 290 1.55 -3.42 27.26
CA ARG A 290 1.04 -4.80 27.27
C ARG A 290 2.16 -5.78 27.58
N GLY A 291 1.86 -6.78 28.40
CA GLY A 291 2.85 -7.72 28.94
C GLY A 291 3.53 -7.26 30.23
N THR A 292 3.34 -6.01 30.67
CA THR A 292 3.91 -5.49 31.93
C THR A 292 2.82 -4.94 32.85
N LYS A 293 3.17 -4.51 34.07
CA LYS A 293 2.27 -3.76 34.98
C LYS A 293 2.45 -2.24 34.89
N PHE A 294 3.44 -1.78 34.14
CA PHE A 294 3.81 -0.36 34.09
C PHE A 294 2.96 0.41 33.10
N ARG A 295 2.66 1.68 33.46
CA ARG A 295 2.03 2.65 32.57
C ARG A 295 3.09 3.63 32.09
N SER A 296 3.01 4.01 30.82
CA SER A 296 3.93 4.94 30.19
C SER A 296 3.22 5.86 29.19
N PRO A 297 3.85 6.98 28.81
CA PRO A 297 3.35 7.83 27.75
C PRO A 297 3.19 7.04 26.45
N HIS A 298 2.03 7.20 25.81
CA HIS A 298 1.63 6.54 24.57
C HIS A 298 1.61 5.01 24.60
N GLY A 299 1.82 4.39 25.77
CA GLY A 299 1.97 2.94 25.92
C GLY A 299 3.30 2.41 25.39
N LEU A 300 4.32 3.26 25.26
CA LEU A 300 5.64 2.90 24.75
C LEU A 300 6.65 2.79 25.90
N PRO A 301 7.61 1.85 25.83
CA PRO A 301 8.76 1.81 26.74
C PRO A 301 9.61 3.08 26.65
N VAL A 302 10.24 3.48 27.76
CA VAL A 302 11.02 4.73 27.87
C VAL A 302 12.22 4.73 26.91
N ASP A 303 12.88 3.58 26.77
CA ASP A 303 13.99 3.34 25.85
C ASP A 303 13.63 3.60 24.38
N LEU A 304 12.40 3.27 23.97
CA LEU A 304 11.91 3.57 22.63
C LEU A 304 11.48 5.05 22.52
N LEU A 305 10.86 5.61 23.55
CA LEU A 305 10.46 7.03 23.56
C LEU A 305 11.65 7.97 23.39
N ASP A 306 12.78 7.67 24.01
CA ASP A 306 14.01 8.47 23.90
C ASP A 306 14.58 8.49 22.47
N ARG A 307 14.28 7.47 21.66
CA ARG A 307 14.73 7.36 20.26
C ARG A 307 13.76 7.97 19.25
N VAL A 308 12.51 8.21 19.65
CA VAL A 308 11.42 8.54 18.73
C VAL A 308 11.17 10.04 18.66
N LEU A 309 11.04 10.57 17.44
CA LEU A 309 10.60 11.95 17.23
C LEU A 309 9.07 12.04 17.34
N ILE A 310 8.57 12.68 18.40
CA ILE A 310 7.13 12.82 18.64
C ILE A 310 6.59 14.07 17.95
N VAL A 311 5.61 13.87 17.06
CA VAL A 311 4.85 14.94 16.41
C VAL A 311 3.41 14.92 16.90
N SER A 312 3.01 15.99 17.57
CA SER A 312 1.65 16.14 18.06
C SER A 312 0.71 16.66 16.97
N THR A 313 -0.46 16.06 16.90
CA THR A 313 -1.60 16.53 16.11
C THR A 313 -2.63 17.18 17.03
N LYS A 314 -3.33 18.21 16.53
CA LYS A 314 -4.33 18.96 17.30
C LYS A 314 -5.74 18.68 16.81
N PRO A 315 -6.79 18.91 17.60
CA PRO A 315 -8.16 18.97 17.08
C PRO A 315 -8.27 19.99 15.95
N TYR A 316 -9.12 19.70 14.97
CA TYR A 316 -9.39 20.59 13.84
C TYR A 316 -10.26 21.78 14.28
N THR A 317 -10.11 22.90 13.57
CA THR A 317 -10.99 24.07 13.70
C THR A 317 -12.30 23.87 12.92
N GLU A 318 -13.30 24.73 13.14
CA GLU A 318 -14.57 24.68 12.39
C GLU A 318 -14.35 24.78 10.88
N GLU A 319 -13.50 25.73 10.48
CA GLU A 319 -13.16 25.98 9.09
C GLU A 319 -12.48 24.77 8.46
N ASP A 320 -11.54 24.14 9.19
CA ASP A 320 -10.89 22.91 8.74
C ASP A 320 -11.91 21.77 8.56
N ILE A 321 -12.83 21.59 9.52
CA ILE A 321 -13.86 20.54 9.47
C ILE A 321 -14.78 20.75 8.27
N GLN A 322 -15.24 21.98 8.05
CA GLN A 322 -16.11 22.30 6.93
C GLN A 322 -15.43 22.02 5.58
N GLN A 323 -14.16 22.38 5.44
CA GLN A 323 -13.37 22.06 4.26
C GLN A 323 -13.15 20.56 4.08
N ILE A 324 -12.90 19.81 5.17
CA ILE A 324 -12.75 18.35 5.12
C ILE A 324 -14.07 17.70 4.65
N ILE A 325 -15.21 18.13 5.18
CA ILE A 325 -16.52 17.65 4.75
C ILE A 325 -16.73 17.95 3.25
N HIS A 326 -16.40 19.16 2.81
CA HIS A 326 -16.55 19.54 1.40
C HIS A 326 -15.73 18.65 0.46
N ILE A 327 -14.46 18.38 0.80
CA ILE A 327 -13.60 17.48 0.03
C ILE A 327 -14.18 16.05 0.00
N ARG A 328 -14.71 15.56 1.13
CA ARG A 328 -15.35 14.24 1.18
C ARG A 328 -16.62 14.16 0.35
N CYS A 329 -17.42 15.21 0.33
CA CYS A 329 -18.58 15.30 -0.55
C CYS A 329 -18.20 15.27 -2.04
N GLN A 330 -17.09 15.93 -2.41
CA GLN A 330 -16.56 15.85 -3.78
C GLN A 330 -16.05 14.45 -4.13
N GLU A 331 -15.40 13.76 -3.18
CA GLU A 331 -14.87 12.40 -3.39
C GLU A 331 -15.97 11.34 -3.48
N GLU A 332 -17.08 11.53 -2.76
CA GLU A 332 -18.25 10.64 -2.77
C GLU A 332 -19.33 11.04 -3.81
N ASP A 333 -19.09 12.09 -4.61
CA ASP A 333 -20.08 12.67 -5.54
C ASP A 333 -21.45 12.98 -4.87
N VAL A 334 -21.40 13.56 -3.67
CA VAL A 334 -22.58 13.95 -2.88
C VAL A 334 -22.75 15.46 -2.88
N THR A 335 -23.94 15.94 -3.21
CA THR A 335 -24.28 17.37 -3.11
C THR A 335 -25.01 17.66 -1.81
N LEU A 336 -24.41 18.49 -0.95
CA LEU A 336 -25.02 18.95 0.29
C LEU A 336 -25.63 20.34 0.10
N HIS A 337 -26.82 20.56 0.66
CA HIS A 337 -27.35 21.91 0.84
C HIS A 337 -26.47 22.69 1.85
N SER A 338 -26.36 24.02 1.69
CA SER A 338 -25.49 24.86 2.53
C SER A 338 -25.82 24.76 4.03
N GLU A 339 -27.10 24.73 4.38
CA GLU A 339 -27.56 24.53 5.74
C GLU A 339 -27.22 23.13 6.28
N ALA A 340 -27.30 22.10 5.43
CA ALA A 340 -26.95 20.74 5.80
C ALA A 340 -25.44 20.64 6.11
N THR A 341 -24.59 21.32 5.34
CA THR A 341 -23.15 21.41 5.63
C THR A 341 -22.90 22.06 6.99
N ALA A 342 -23.56 23.18 7.31
CA ALA A 342 -23.39 23.85 8.59
C ALA A 342 -23.82 22.97 9.78
N VAL A 343 -24.95 22.27 9.65
CA VAL A 343 -25.43 21.31 10.66
C VAL A 343 -24.43 20.16 10.84
N LEU A 344 -23.92 19.61 9.75
CA LEU A 344 -22.97 18.50 9.78
C LEU A 344 -21.62 18.91 10.42
N THR A 345 -21.14 20.13 10.14
CA THR A 345 -19.95 20.69 10.79
C THR A 345 -20.13 20.80 12.30
N ARG A 346 -21.27 21.32 12.77
CA ARG A 346 -21.59 21.37 14.21
C ARG A 346 -21.67 19.97 14.82
N MET A 347 -22.32 19.03 14.15
CA MET A 347 -22.36 17.63 14.60
C MET A 347 -20.95 17.03 14.74
N ALA A 348 -20.04 17.33 13.82
CA ALA A 348 -18.65 16.85 13.87
C ALA A 348 -17.87 17.42 15.06
N MET A 349 -18.16 18.65 15.51
CA MET A 349 -17.57 19.25 16.70
C MET A 349 -18.06 18.59 18.00
N ASP A 350 -19.36 18.33 18.09
CA ASP A 350 -19.96 17.79 19.31
C ASP A 350 -19.66 16.28 19.49
N THR A 351 -19.53 15.56 18.37
CA THR A 351 -19.30 14.11 18.33
C THR A 351 -17.86 13.79 17.89
N THR A 352 -17.68 13.23 16.69
CA THR A 352 -16.40 12.96 16.06
C THR A 352 -16.50 13.23 14.56
N LEU A 353 -15.38 13.65 13.96
CA LEU A 353 -15.31 13.84 12.51
C LEU A 353 -15.64 12.54 11.75
N ARG A 354 -15.21 11.38 12.25
CA ARG A 354 -15.52 10.08 11.63
C ARG A 354 -17.03 9.81 11.58
N TYR A 355 -17.75 10.08 12.66
CA TYR A 355 -19.20 9.92 12.71
C TYR A 355 -19.89 10.84 11.70
N ALA A 356 -19.52 12.13 11.66
CA ALA A 356 -20.09 13.09 10.73
C ALA A 356 -19.82 12.72 9.25
N LEU A 357 -18.61 12.24 8.92
CA LEU A 357 -18.31 11.79 7.56
C LEU A 357 -19.15 10.57 7.15
N ASN A 358 -19.33 9.59 8.03
CA ASN A 358 -20.18 8.43 7.74
C ASN A 358 -21.65 8.83 7.48
N LEU A 359 -22.13 9.91 8.11
CA LEU A 359 -23.49 10.42 7.88
C LEU A 359 -23.69 11.01 6.47
N ILE A 360 -22.63 11.39 5.74
CA ILE A 360 -22.75 11.92 4.37
C ILE A 360 -23.35 10.86 3.45
N SER A 361 -22.73 9.68 3.41
CA SER A 361 -23.21 8.53 2.65
C SER A 361 -24.63 8.10 3.07
N CYS A 362 -24.92 8.06 4.38
CA CYS A 362 -26.26 7.73 4.88
C CYS A 362 -27.31 8.78 4.45
N GLY A 363 -26.96 10.07 4.53
CA GLY A 363 -27.80 11.17 4.09
C GLY A 363 -28.12 11.10 2.61
N GLN A 364 -27.14 10.72 1.78
CA GLN A 364 -27.34 10.54 0.34
C GLN A 364 -28.33 9.43 0.00
N VAL A 365 -28.30 8.31 0.74
CA VAL A 365 -29.28 7.22 0.56
C VAL A 365 -30.69 7.69 0.91
N LEU A 366 -30.85 8.46 1.99
CA LEU A 366 -32.14 9.02 2.40
C LEU A 366 -32.65 10.08 1.40
N ALA A 367 -31.76 10.91 0.86
CA ALA A 367 -32.06 11.88 -0.18
C ALA A 367 -32.60 11.21 -1.45
N ARG A 368 -31.89 10.19 -1.93
CA ARG A 368 -32.32 9.38 -3.07
C ARG A 368 -33.67 8.71 -2.82
N LYS A 369 -33.94 8.26 -1.59
CA LYS A 369 -35.24 7.68 -1.22
C LYS A 369 -36.40 8.68 -1.32
N ARG A 370 -36.18 9.98 -1.03
CA ARG A 370 -37.18 11.04 -1.30
C ARG A 370 -37.16 11.56 -2.74
N LYS A 371 -36.36 10.96 -3.63
CA LYS A 371 -36.13 11.39 -5.01
C LYS A 371 -35.55 12.81 -5.13
N SER A 372 -34.69 13.19 -4.18
CA SER A 372 -33.90 14.42 -4.26
C SER A 372 -32.44 14.10 -4.54
N GLU A 373 -31.80 14.97 -5.31
CA GLU A 373 -30.37 14.87 -5.64
C GLU A 373 -29.47 15.48 -4.55
N GLN A 374 -30.01 16.43 -3.76
CA GLN A 374 -29.28 17.14 -2.72
C GLN A 374 -29.67 16.65 -1.33
N VAL A 375 -28.69 16.47 -0.45
CA VAL A 375 -28.92 16.14 0.96
C VAL A 375 -29.30 17.40 1.72
N GLU A 376 -30.44 17.34 2.41
CA GLU A 376 -31.00 18.41 3.21
C GLU A 376 -30.86 18.12 4.70
N VAL A 377 -31.18 19.11 5.54
CA VAL A 377 -31.11 18.99 7.00
C VAL A 377 -32.02 17.88 7.52
N GLU A 378 -33.16 17.63 6.85
CA GLU A 378 -34.11 16.60 7.24
C GLU A 378 -33.50 15.19 7.14
N ASP A 379 -32.70 14.91 6.12
CA ASP A 379 -32.06 13.60 5.97
C ASP A 379 -30.99 13.38 7.03
N LEU A 380 -30.21 14.43 7.33
CA LEU A 380 -29.22 14.37 8.40
C LEU A 380 -29.88 14.14 9.77
N ARG A 381 -31.02 14.78 10.03
CA ARG A 381 -31.81 14.53 11.25
C ARG A 381 -32.29 13.08 11.33
N ARG A 382 -32.83 12.55 10.23
CA ARG A 382 -33.29 11.15 10.17
C ARG A 382 -32.12 10.17 10.34
N ALA A 383 -30.99 10.41 9.67
CA ALA A 383 -29.79 9.61 9.82
C ALA A 383 -29.27 9.65 11.26
N TYR A 384 -29.27 10.81 11.90
CA TYR A 384 -28.90 10.98 13.31
C TYR A 384 -29.83 10.23 14.27
N THR A 385 -31.12 10.10 13.94
CA THR A 385 -32.07 9.27 14.71
C THR A 385 -31.75 7.77 14.57
N TYR A 386 -31.41 7.31 13.37
CA TYR A 386 -31.13 5.89 13.12
C TYR A 386 -29.76 5.45 13.66
N PHE A 387 -28.73 6.29 13.53
CA PHE A 387 -27.36 5.94 13.89
C PHE A 387 -26.91 6.75 15.10
N MET A 388 -26.70 6.08 16.24
CA MET A 388 -26.18 6.70 17.45
C MET A 388 -24.66 6.92 17.35
N ASP A 389 -24.16 8.03 17.88
CA ASP A 389 -22.72 8.20 18.13
C ASP A 389 -22.33 7.51 19.45
N GLU A 390 -21.03 7.40 19.69
CA GLU A 390 -20.47 6.73 20.88
C GLU A 390 -21.06 7.26 22.19
N LYS A 391 -21.16 8.59 22.36
CA LYS A 391 -21.65 9.19 23.62
C LYS A 391 -23.12 8.86 23.86
N ARG A 392 -23.94 8.93 22.81
CA ARG A 392 -25.36 8.55 22.87
C ARG A 392 -25.55 7.06 23.10
N SER A 393 -24.73 6.22 22.48
CA SER A 393 -24.77 4.77 22.68
C SER A 393 -24.44 4.38 24.12
N VAL A 394 -23.40 4.98 24.72
CA VAL A 394 -23.04 4.75 26.12
C VAL A 394 -24.16 5.20 27.06
N LYS A 395 -24.78 6.35 26.79
CA LYS A 395 -25.92 6.83 27.58
C LYS A 395 -27.12 5.89 27.47
N TRP A 396 -27.48 5.50 26.25
CA TRP A 396 -28.58 4.57 26.01
C TRP A 396 -28.36 3.23 26.74
N LEU A 397 -27.14 2.72 26.75
CA LEU A 397 -26.80 1.49 27.48
C LEU A 397 -26.94 1.66 29.01
N LYS A 398 -26.58 2.82 29.56
CA LYS A 398 -26.83 3.15 30.98
C LYS A 398 -28.32 3.26 31.31
N ASP A 399 -29.11 3.81 30.39
CA ASP A 399 -30.55 3.95 30.58
C ASP A 399 -31.29 2.59 30.45
N GLN A 400 -30.66 1.59 29.82
CA GLN A 400 -31.17 0.22 29.63
C GLN A 400 -30.78 -0.75 30.76
N GLN A 401 -30.13 -0.27 31.83
CA GLN A 401 -29.60 -1.10 32.94
C GLN A 401 -30.58 -2.20 33.36
N GLY A 402 -30.16 -3.47 33.17
CA GLY A 402 -30.94 -4.68 33.49
C GLY A 402 -31.67 -5.39 32.34
N SER A 403 -31.84 -4.79 31.16
CA SER A 403 -32.45 -5.47 29.99
C SER A 403 -31.43 -6.14 29.07
N LEU A 404 -30.18 -5.71 29.11
CA LEU A 404 -29.09 -6.27 28.31
C LEU A 404 -28.33 -7.27 29.18
N MET A 405 -28.12 -8.49 28.68
CA MET A 405 -27.38 -9.53 29.39
C MET A 405 -25.91 -9.09 29.57
N PHE A 406 -25.39 -9.28 30.79
CA PHE A 406 -24.04 -8.95 31.26
C PHE A 406 -23.75 -7.46 31.50
N GLU A 407 -24.09 -6.99 32.70
CA GLU A 407 -23.42 -5.84 33.30
C GLU A 407 -22.14 -6.32 34.03
N GLU A 408 -20.98 -6.28 33.38
CA GLU A 408 -19.72 -6.10 34.12
C GLU A 408 -19.58 -4.62 34.49
N ILE A 409 -20.54 -4.09 35.25
CA ILE A 409 -20.42 -2.78 35.90
C ILE A 409 -19.93 -3.06 37.32
N GLY A 410 -18.63 -3.33 37.46
CA GLY A 410 -18.04 -3.67 38.75
C GLY A 410 -16.52 -3.78 38.68
N GLY A 411 -15.84 -2.66 38.49
CA GLY A 411 -14.38 -2.61 38.49
C GLY A 411 -13.84 -1.20 38.43
N GLU A 412 -14.06 -0.43 39.49
CA GLU A 412 -13.22 0.69 40.01
C GLU A 412 -14.06 1.61 40.92
N ALA A 413 -14.39 1.11 42.10
CA ALA A 413 -14.73 1.93 43.27
C ALA A 413 -14.30 1.27 44.60
N GLU A 414 -13.35 0.32 44.57
CA GLU A 414 -12.62 -0.12 45.76
C GLU A 414 -11.32 0.66 45.86
N GLU A 415 -11.40 1.93 46.27
CA GLU A 415 -10.27 2.65 46.85
C GLU A 415 -10.75 3.84 47.71
N ARG A 416 -11.80 3.60 48.50
CA ARG A 416 -12.18 4.45 49.65
C ARG A 416 -12.89 3.60 50.70
N ASP A 417 -12.08 2.93 51.53
CA ASP A 417 -12.30 2.79 52.98
C ASP A 417 -11.35 1.72 53.54
N GLY A 418 -10.35 2.18 54.27
CA GLY A 418 -9.33 1.33 54.89
C GLY A 418 -8.23 2.14 55.55
N MET A 419 -8.62 3.00 56.49
CA MET A 419 -7.89 3.46 57.69
C MET A 419 -6.35 3.59 57.63
N ASP A 420 -5.86 4.80 57.90
CA ASP A 420 -5.20 5.04 59.19
C ASP A 420 -5.12 6.55 59.54
N GLN A 421 -5.92 6.93 60.54
CA GLN A 421 -5.58 7.96 61.51
C GLN A 421 -5.17 7.24 62.79
N SER A 422 -3.88 7.27 63.12
CA SER A 422 -3.34 7.49 64.47
C SER A 422 -1.83 7.63 64.40
#